data_AF-A0A517SZ19-F1
#
_entry.id   AF-A0A517SZ19-F1
#
_cell.length_a   1.000
_cell.length_b   1.000
_cell.length_c   1.000
_cell.angle_alpha   90.00
_cell.angle_beta   90.00
_cell.angle_gamma   90.00
#
_symmetry.space_group_name_H-M   'P 1'
#
loop_
_entity.id
_entity.type
_entity.pdbx_description
1 polymer ?
#
loop_
_entity_poly.entity_id
_entity_poly.type
_entity_poly.pdbx_seq_one_letter_code
_entity_poly.pdbx_strand_id
1 'polypeptide(L)'
;MPASARRLISNMIDDLKEERDELALQVHLGKQEAKSELKRLSKKLNELNQRSEPLKDAVEESGEDVWVALQLLGDEIKEGYQRIRKSLS
;
A
#
# COMPACT_ATOMS: atom_id res chain seq x y z
N MET A 1 -17.78 8.40 6.69
CA MET A 1 -16.33 8.41 6.96
C MET A 1 -15.84 9.85 7.06
N PRO A 2 -15.21 10.25 8.18
CA PRO A 2 -14.78 11.62 8.41
C PRO A 2 -13.68 12.05 7.44
N ALA A 3 -13.60 13.35 7.13
CA ALA A 3 -12.59 13.91 6.22
C ALA A 3 -11.14 13.62 6.67
N SER A 4 -10.92 13.46 7.97
CA SER A 4 -9.64 13.04 8.56
C SER A 4 -9.22 11.65 8.08
N ALA A 5 -10.13 10.67 8.10
CA ALA A 5 -9.83 9.31 7.66
C ALA A 5 -9.46 9.25 6.17
N ARG A 6 -10.08 10.09 5.31
CA ARG A 6 -9.77 10.10 3.86
C ARG A 6 -8.34 10.56 3.62
N ARG A 7 -7.90 11.58 4.35
CA ARG A 7 -6.52 12.06 4.31
C ARG A 7 -5.54 10.99 4.79
N LEU A 8 -5.88 10.25 5.86
CA LEU A 8 -5.04 9.17 6.35
C LEU A 8 -4.86 8.04 5.30
N ILE A 9 -5.94 7.64 4.61
CA ILE A 9 -5.85 6.66 3.51
C ILE A 9 -4.94 7.20 2.39
N SER A 10 -5.16 8.43 1.94
CA SER A 10 -4.38 9.01 0.84
C SER A 10 -2.90 9.04 1.19
N ASN A 11 -2.55 9.57 2.37
CA ASN A 11 -1.18 9.63 2.84
C ASN A 11 -0.54 8.23 2.92
N MET A 12 -1.24 7.26 3.50
CA MET A 12 -0.76 5.88 3.56
C MET A 12 -0.48 5.30 2.17
N ILE A 13 -1.37 5.51 1.20
CA ILE A 13 -1.18 5.01 -0.16
C ILE A 13 0.00 5.71 -0.83
N ASP A 14 0.16 7.02 -0.63
CA ASP A 14 1.23 7.80 -1.23
C ASP A 14 2.59 7.39 -0.64
N ASP A 15 2.68 7.20 0.68
CA ASP A 15 3.87 6.65 1.36
C ASP A 15 4.25 5.26 0.81
N LEU A 16 3.26 4.37 0.62
CA LEU A 16 3.48 3.05 0.06
C LEU A 16 3.94 3.11 -1.41
N LYS A 17 3.47 4.08 -2.20
CA LYS A 17 3.93 4.28 -3.59
C LYS A 17 5.38 4.71 -3.63
N GLU A 18 5.76 5.66 -2.78
CA GLU A 18 7.14 6.14 -2.66
C GLU A 18 8.07 4.99 -2.24
N GLU A 19 7.73 4.25 -1.19
CA GLU A 19 8.53 3.11 -0.74
C GLU A 19 8.67 2.01 -1.81
N ARG A 20 7.60 1.77 -2.59
CA ARG A 20 7.63 0.85 -3.73
C ARG A 20 8.57 1.31 -4.83
N ASP A 21 8.60 2.61 -5.12
CA ASP A 21 9.47 3.18 -6.14
C ASP A 21 10.93 3.11 -5.70
N GLU A 22 11.24 3.40 -4.43
CA GLU A 22 12.58 3.20 -3.85
C GLU A 22 13.01 1.73 -3.92
N LEU A 23 12.14 0.80 -3.50
CA LEU A 23 12.44 -0.62 -3.55
C LEU A 23 12.62 -1.11 -4.98
N ALA A 24 11.88 -0.57 -5.95
CA ALA A 24 12.06 -0.94 -7.36
C ALA A 24 13.46 -0.59 -7.87
N LEU A 25 14.01 0.55 -7.44
CA LEU A 25 15.39 0.95 -7.75
C LEU A 25 16.41 0.00 -7.11
N GLN A 26 16.21 -0.37 -5.84
CA GLN A 26 17.13 -1.25 -5.11
C GLN A 26 17.09 -2.70 -5.63
N VAL A 27 15.88 -3.21 -5.89
CA VAL A 27 15.65 -4.58 -6.34
C VAL A 27 16.10 -4.80 -7.78
N HIS A 28 16.30 -3.74 -8.58
CA HIS A 28 16.78 -3.87 -9.97
C HIS A 28 18.05 -4.73 -10.08
N LEU A 29 18.94 -4.65 -9.08
CA LEU A 29 20.19 -5.42 -8.96
C LEU A 29 20.07 -6.65 -8.02
N GLY A 30 18.93 -6.83 -7.36
CA GLY A 30 18.70 -7.85 -6.34
C GLY A 30 18.18 -9.20 -6.85
N LYS A 31 17.93 -10.11 -5.90
CA LYS A 31 17.49 -11.50 -6.12
C LYS A 31 16.11 -11.58 -6.82
N GLN A 32 15.90 -12.64 -7.61
CA GLN A 32 14.66 -12.88 -8.34
C GLN A 32 13.45 -13.05 -7.41
N GLU A 33 13.65 -13.57 -6.18
CA GLU A 33 12.58 -13.65 -5.19
C GLU A 33 12.11 -12.25 -4.75
N ALA A 34 13.04 -11.33 -4.49
CA ALA A 34 12.72 -9.95 -4.11
C ALA A 34 11.98 -9.20 -5.24
N LYS A 35 12.38 -9.42 -6.50
CA LYS A 35 11.66 -8.91 -7.69
C LYS A 35 10.22 -9.41 -7.75
N SER A 36 10.04 -10.72 -7.54
CA SER A 36 8.74 -11.38 -7.61
C SER A 36 7.82 -10.89 -6.48
N GLU A 37 8.36 -10.78 -5.27
CA GLU A 37 7.62 -10.29 -4.11
C GLU A 37 7.24 -8.81 -4.26
N LEU A 38 8.16 -7.96 -4.71
CA LEU A 38 7.88 -6.55 -4.97
C LEU A 38 6.76 -6.39 -6.01
N LYS A 39 6.78 -7.20 -7.07
CA LYS A 39 5.73 -7.20 -8.10
C LYS A 39 4.38 -7.64 -7.54
N ARG A 40 4.36 -8.63 -6.65
CA ARG A 40 3.14 -9.08 -5.96
C ARG A 40 2.55 -7.97 -5.08
N LEU A 41 3.38 -7.34 -4.26
CA LEU A 41 2.97 -6.26 -3.37
C LEU A 41 2.54 -5.00 -4.14
N SER A 42 3.19 -4.69 -5.26
CA SER A 42 2.80 -3.60 -6.16
C SER A 42 1.38 -3.77 -6.71
N LYS A 43 0.96 -5.01 -7.01
CA LYS A 43 -0.42 -5.28 -7.42
C LYS A 43 -1.40 -5.02 -6.27
N LYS A 44 -1.08 -5.46 -5.06
CA LYS A 44 -1.90 -5.18 -3.86
C LYS A 44 -2.03 -3.69 -3.59
N LEU A 45 -0.95 -2.93 -3.74
CA LEU A 45 -0.98 -1.47 -3.62
C LEU A 45 -1.89 -0.82 -4.68
N ASN A 46 -1.88 -1.33 -5.92
CA ASN A 46 -2.79 -0.84 -6.94
C ASN A 46 -4.26 -1.17 -6.62
N GLU A 47 -4.54 -2.39 -6.15
CA GLU A 47 -5.88 -2.79 -5.71
C GLU A 47 -6.36 -1.93 -4.52
N LEU A 48 -5.48 -1.66 -3.55
CA LEU A 48 -5.74 -0.76 -2.43
C LEU A 48 -6.11 0.64 -2.94
N ASN A 49 -5.33 1.19 -3.87
CA ASN A 49 -5.58 2.51 -4.45
C ASN A 49 -6.94 2.55 -5.17
N GLN A 50 -7.24 1.57 -6.01
CA GLN A 50 -8.53 1.49 -6.72
C GLN A 50 -9.71 1.35 -5.76
N ARG A 51 -9.59 0.54 -4.70
CA ARG A 51 -10.66 0.38 -3.69
C ARG A 51 -10.86 1.63 -2.86
N SER A 52 -9.84 2.49 -2.74
CA SER A 52 -9.94 3.76 -2.02
C SER A 52 -10.57 4.89 -2.85
N GLU A 53 -10.56 4.80 -4.18
CA GLU A 53 -11.08 5.87 -5.06
C GLU A 53 -12.56 6.19 -4.79
N PRO A 54 -13.48 5.21 -4.72
CA PRO A 54 -14.89 5.50 -4.42
C PRO A 54 -15.10 6.18 -3.06
N LEU A 55 -14.20 5.95 -2.10
CA LEU A 55 -14.27 6.54 -0.77
C LEU A 55 -13.84 8.01 -0.72
N LYS A 56 -13.13 8.49 -1.76
CA LYS A 56 -12.79 9.91 -1.88
C LYS A 56 -14.04 10.75 -2.08
N ASP A 57 -15.02 10.22 -2.80
CA ASP A 57 -16.25 10.93 -3.18
C ASP A 57 -17.47 10.54 -2.34
N ALA A 58 -17.50 9.34 -1.74
CA ALA A 58 -18.65 8.85 -0.99
C ALA A 58 -18.85 9.56 0.38
N VAL A 59 -20.08 9.94 0.71
CA VAL A 59 -20.51 10.48 2.02
C VAL A 59 -21.24 9.38 2.80
N GLU A 60 -20.64 8.20 2.97
CA GLU A 60 -21.32 7.10 3.68
C GLU A 60 -20.91 6.99 5.15
N GLU A 61 -21.92 6.79 6.00
CA GLU A 61 -21.84 6.64 7.46
C GLU A 61 -21.22 5.28 7.87
N SER A 62 -21.31 4.27 6.98
CA SER A 62 -20.83 2.88 7.12
C SER A 62 -19.34 2.65 6.73
N GLY A 63 -18.48 3.64 6.98
CA GLY A 63 -17.08 3.61 6.49
C GLY A 63 -16.05 2.94 7.40
N GLU A 64 -16.43 2.52 8.61
CA GLU A 64 -15.49 2.01 9.62
C GLU A 64 -14.89 0.65 9.25
N ASP A 65 -15.73 -0.31 8.85
CA ASP A 65 -15.27 -1.64 8.42
C ASP A 65 -14.41 -1.58 7.15
N VAL A 66 -14.79 -0.69 6.22
CA VAL A 66 -14.03 -0.48 4.98
C VAL A 66 -12.67 0.15 5.28
N TRP A 67 -12.62 1.11 6.21
CA TRP A 67 -11.37 1.71 6.66
C TRP A 67 -10.45 0.68 7.31
N VAL A 68 -10.96 -0.17 8.21
CA VAL A 68 -10.18 -1.24 8.85
C VAL A 68 -9.61 -2.20 7.78
N ALA A 69 -10.41 -2.60 6.80
CA ALA A 69 -9.95 -3.47 5.72
C ALA A 69 -8.83 -2.83 4.87
N LEU A 70 -8.93 -1.52 4.58
CA LEU A 70 -7.89 -0.80 3.84
C LEU A 70 -6.61 -0.61 4.67
N GLN A 71 -6.72 -0.34 5.97
CA GLN A 71 -5.57 -0.27 6.86
C GLN A 71 -4.84 -1.61 6.93
N LEU A 72 -5.58 -2.71 7.15
CA LEU A 72 -4.98 -4.05 7.22
C LEU A 72 -4.23 -4.41 5.93
N LEU A 73 -4.79 -4.06 4.77
CA LEU A 73 -4.13 -4.28 3.49
C LEU A 73 -2.88 -3.38 3.33
N GLY A 74 -2.94 -2.13 3.77
CA GLY A 74 -1.79 -1.23 3.80
C GLY A 74 -0.65 -1.74 4.69
N ASP A 75 -0.98 -2.23 5.89
CA ASP A 75 -0.02 -2.81 6.82
C ASP A 75 0.62 -4.08 6.24
N GLU A 76 -0.15 -4.96 5.60
CA GLU A 76 0.39 -6.15 4.93
C GLU A 76 1.42 -5.78 3.84
N ILE A 77 1.13 -4.74 3.05
CA ILE A 77 2.05 -4.25 2.01
C ILE A 77 3.32 -3.70 2.65
N LYS A 78 3.18 -2.87 3.69
CA LYS A 78 4.30 -2.26 4.42
C LYS A 78 5.21 -3.32 5.04
N GLU A 79 4.66 -4.34 5.69
CA GLU A 79 5.45 -5.45 6.21
C GLU A 79 6.19 -6.21 5.10
N GLY A 80 5.54 -6.38 3.95
CA GLY A 80 6.16 -6.97 2.76
C GLY A 80 7.36 -6.16 2.26
N TYR A 81 7.23 -4.84 2.19
CA TYR A 81 8.32 -3.92 1.84
C TYR A 81 9.48 -4.00 2.83
N GLN A 82 9.20 -4.06 4.13
CA GLN A 82 10.24 -4.27 5.14
C GLN A 82 10.98 -5.59 4.97
N ARG A 83 10.27 -6.69 4.65
CA ARG A 83 10.91 -7.99 4.36
C ARG A 83 11.81 -7.92 3.13
N ILE A 84 11.36 -7.25 2.07
CA ILE A 84 12.18 -7.03 0.86
C ILE A 84 13.43 -6.25 1.22
N ARG A 85 13.30 -5.11 1.91
CA ARG A 85 14.45 -4.27 2.32
C ARG A 85 15.47 -5.06 3.13
N LYS A 86 15.02 -5.89 4.08
CA LYS A 86 15.88 -6.80 4.86
C LYS A 86 16.58 -7.87 4.02
N SER A 87 15.99 -8.29 2.90
CA SER A 87 16.59 -9.30 2.01
C SER A 87 17.65 -8.72 1.05
N LEU A 88 17.67 -7.39 0.90
CA LEU A 88 18.59 -6.65 0.03
C LEU A 88 19.79 -6.06 0.80
N SER A 89 19.64 -5.91 2.13
CA SER A 89 20.74 -5.53 3.04
C SER A 89 21.60 -6.74 3.37
#